data_AF-A0A953TQM5-F1
#
_entry.id   AF-A0A953TQM5-F1
#
_cell.length_a   1.000
_cell.length_b   1.000
_cell.length_c   1.000
_cell.angle_alpha   90.00
_cell.angle_beta   90.00
_cell.angle_gamma   90.00
#
_symmetry.space_group_name_H-M   'P 1'
#
loop_
_entity.id
_entity.type
_entity.pdbx_description
1 polymer ?
#
loop_
_entity_poly.entity_id
_entity_poly.type
_entity_poly.pdbx_seq_one_letter_code
_entity_poly.pdbx_strand_id
1 'polypeptide(L)'
;HKDGTFVAETFIAKNTFGSGSVWDLGFSIDPQQAFVIVIDGTNQQVYVLNRTTLQVVSTFGGAGHWAGQFYGAHNLAVDSKGNLFITETYEGKRVQRFVRVGPAVP
;
A
#
# COMPACT_ATOMS: atom_id res chain seq x y z
N HIS A 1 -14.27 -4.34 -17.30
CA HIS A 1 -15.54 -5.07 -17.43
C HIS A 1 -16.47 -4.64 -16.30
N LYS A 2 -17.76 -4.36 -16.58
CA LYS A 2 -18.73 -3.91 -15.55
C LYS A 2 -19.55 -5.06 -14.95
N ASP A 3 -19.27 -6.28 -15.39
CA ASP A 3 -19.98 -7.53 -15.02
C ASP A 3 -19.32 -8.28 -13.86
N GLY A 4 -18.22 -7.74 -13.30
CA GLY A 4 -17.47 -8.41 -12.23
C GLY A 4 -16.55 -9.53 -12.71
N THR A 5 -16.28 -9.65 -14.02
CA THR A 5 -15.31 -10.61 -14.54
C THR A 5 -13.93 -10.40 -13.92
N PHE A 6 -13.38 -11.47 -13.36
CA PHE A 6 -12.00 -11.50 -12.88
C PHE A 6 -11.03 -11.20 -14.03
N VAL A 7 -10.09 -10.28 -13.79
CA VAL A 7 -9.17 -9.81 -14.84
C VAL A 7 -7.80 -10.47 -14.72
N ALA A 8 -7.16 -10.34 -13.55
CA ALA A 8 -5.83 -10.86 -13.30
C ALA A 8 -5.53 -10.87 -11.80
N GLU A 9 -4.55 -11.68 -11.41
CA GLU A 9 -3.94 -11.65 -10.08
C GLU A 9 -2.42 -11.79 -10.18
N THR A 10 -1.74 -11.44 -9.09
CA THR A 10 -0.33 -11.76 -8.85
C THR A 10 -0.15 -12.13 -7.39
N PHE A 11 1.00 -12.70 -7.06
CA PHE A 11 1.37 -13.00 -5.68
C PHE A 11 2.55 -12.14 -5.26
N ILE A 12 2.35 -11.33 -4.22
CA ILE A 12 3.42 -10.64 -3.51
C ILE A 12 3.69 -11.36 -2.18
N ALA A 13 4.95 -11.35 -1.76
CA ALA A 13 5.41 -11.93 -0.49
C ALA A 13 4.83 -13.34 -0.22
N LYS A 14 5.12 -14.30 -1.11
CA LYS A 14 4.60 -15.69 -1.08
C LYS A 14 4.86 -16.46 0.23
N ASN A 15 5.80 -15.99 1.03
CA ASN A 15 6.20 -16.62 2.29
C ASN A 15 5.64 -15.87 3.51
N THR A 16 4.62 -15.04 3.32
CA THR A 16 3.92 -14.37 4.43
C THR A 16 3.01 -15.36 5.12
N PHE A 17 3.36 -15.69 6.37
CA PHE A 17 2.53 -16.52 7.25
C PHE A 17 1.44 -15.67 7.93
N GLY A 18 0.50 -16.27 8.66
CA GLY A 18 -0.58 -15.53 9.33
C GLY A 18 -1.76 -15.22 8.39
N SER A 19 -2.27 -13.99 8.42
CA SER A 19 -3.48 -13.58 7.67
C SER A 19 -3.22 -13.22 6.19
N GLY A 20 -2.02 -13.49 5.68
CA GLY A 20 -1.58 -13.07 4.35
C GLY A 20 -1.13 -11.60 4.30
N SER A 21 -0.66 -11.19 3.13
CA SER A 21 -0.09 -9.85 2.94
C SER A 21 -1.15 -8.77 2.80
N VAL A 22 -1.96 -8.81 1.74
CA VAL A 22 -2.79 -7.68 1.29
C VAL A 22 -3.95 -7.41 2.25
N TRP A 23 -3.86 -6.38 3.09
CA TRP A 23 -4.93 -6.00 4.03
C TRP A 23 -5.74 -4.80 3.55
N ASP A 24 -5.09 -3.85 2.85
CA ASP A 24 -5.75 -2.69 2.23
C ASP A 24 -4.96 -2.25 0.98
N LEU A 25 -5.62 -1.50 0.10
CA LEU A 25 -5.00 -0.94 -1.09
C LEU A 25 -5.51 0.46 -1.43
N GLY A 26 -4.69 1.19 -2.17
CA GLY A 26 -5.01 2.49 -2.73
C GLY A 26 -4.41 2.63 -4.12
N PHE A 27 -4.78 3.70 -4.82
CA PHE A 27 -4.28 3.99 -6.17
C PHE A 27 -3.52 5.30 -6.18
N SER A 28 -2.57 5.41 -7.10
CA SER A 28 -1.97 6.71 -7.41
C SER A 28 -3.01 7.68 -7.98
N ILE A 29 -2.79 8.97 -7.76
CA ILE A 29 -3.73 10.04 -8.12
C ILE A 29 -3.64 10.47 -9.59
N ASP A 30 -2.70 9.92 -10.36
CA ASP A 30 -2.62 10.21 -11.79
C ASP A 30 -3.87 9.70 -12.52
N PRO A 31 -4.30 10.33 -13.63
CA PRO A 31 -5.51 9.93 -14.32
C PRO A 31 -5.53 8.46 -14.80
N GLN A 32 -4.37 7.85 -15.01
CA GLN A 32 -4.27 6.42 -15.38
C GLN A 32 -4.31 5.48 -14.17
N GLN A 33 -4.15 6.02 -12.95
CA GLN A 33 -3.90 5.28 -11.73
C GLN A 33 -2.78 4.26 -11.93
N ALA A 34 -1.64 4.72 -12.45
CA ALA A 34 -0.55 3.86 -12.90
C ALA A 34 0.00 2.91 -11.82
N PHE A 35 -0.22 3.22 -10.54
CA PHE A 35 0.24 2.43 -9.41
C PHE A 35 -0.88 1.98 -8.48
N VAL A 36 -0.73 0.78 -7.93
CA VAL A 36 -1.48 0.27 -6.78
C VAL A 36 -0.54 0.26 -5.58
N ILE A 37 -0.96 0.89 -4.49
CA ILE A 37 -0.25 0.87 -3.21
C ILE A 37 -0.95 -0.13 -2.32
N VAL A 38 -0.21 -1.09 -1.77
CA VAL A 38 -0.75 -2.20 -0.98
C VAL A 38 -0.11 -2.18 0.40
N ILE A 39 -0.95 -2.26 1.43
CA ILE A 39 -0.51 -2.49 2.81
C ILE A 39 -0.37 -4.00 3.02
N ASP A 40 0.86 -4.42 3.31
CA ASP A 40 1.13 -5.72 3.91
C ASP A 40 1.13 -5.60 5.42
N GLY A 41 -0.04 -5.88 6.00
CA GLY A 41 -0.25 -5.72 7.43
C GLY A 41 0.37 -6.84 8.27
N THR A 42 0.75 -7.98 7.66
CA THR A 42 1.48 -9.02 8.40
C THR A 42 2.97 -8.68 8.49
N ASN A 43 3.58 -8.32 7.36
CA ASN A 43 5.00 -7.99 7.31
C ASN A 43 5.30 -6.52 7.70
N GLN A 44 4.27 -5.71 7.96
CA GLN A 44 4.38 -4.29 8.27
C GLN A 44 5.11 -3.52 7.15
N GLN A 45 4.81 -3.86 5.89
CA GLN A 45 5.43 -3.32 4.69
C GLN A 45 4.40 -2.68 3.78
N VAL A 46 4.84 -1.73 2.97
CA VAL A 46 4.03 -1.14 1.90
C VAL A 46 4.66 -1.49 0.56
N TYR A 47 3.85 -2.04 -0.35
CA TYR A 47 4.26 -2.36 -1.70
C TYR A 47 3.64 -1.35 -2.68
N VAL A 48 4.44 -0.81 -3.59
CA VAL A 48 3.96 -0.05 -4.74
C VAL A 48 4.11 -0.92 -5.97
N LEU A 49 3.00 -1.22 -6.63
CA LEU A 49 2.93 -2.06 -7.81
C LEU A 49 2.60 -1.20 -9.03
N ASN A 50 3.19 -1.52 -10.18
CA ASN A 50 2.66 -1.06 -11.45
C ASN A 50 1.28 -1.72 -11.68
N ARG A 51 0.22 -0.93 -11.90
CA ARG A 51 -1.16 -1.43 -11.94
C ARG A 51 -1.43 -2.37 -13.12
N THR A 52 -0.75 -2.17 -14.25
CA THR A 52 -0.98 -2.98 -15.46
C THR A 52 -0.27 -4.34 -15.37
N THR A 53 0.98 -4.35 -14.92
CA THR A 53 1.81 -5.56 -14.87
C THR A 53 1.74 -6.29 -13.54
N LEU A 54 1.21 -5.63 -12.50
CA LEU A 54 1.21 -6.07 -11.11
C LEU A 54 2.61 -6.37 -10.54
N GLN A 55 3.66 -5.85 -11.18
CA GLN A 55 5.03 -5.97 -10.67
C GLN A 55 5.27 -4.95 -9.56
N VAL A 56 5.93 -5.38 -8.48
CA VAL A 56 6.42 -4.49 -7.42
C VAL A 56 7.52 -3.61 -7.99
N VAL A 57 7.34 -2.29 -7.90
CA VAL A 57 8.30 -1.27 -8.37
C VAL A 57 9.00 -0.55 -7.23
N SER A 58 8.41 -0.55 -6.03
CA SER A 58 9.00 0.04 -4.85
C SER A 58 8.39 -0.56 -3.59
N THR A 59 9.11 -0.48 -2.47
CA THR A 59 8.65 -0.89 -1.15
C THR A 59 9.19 0.05 -0.09
N PHE A 60 8.43 0.26 0.97
CA PHE A 60 8.90 0.98 2.16
C PHE A 60 8.11 0.52 3.40
N GLY A 61 8.68 0.76 4.57
CA GLY A 61 8.11 0.29 5.83
C GLY A 61 9.00 -0.72 6.53
N GLY A 62 8.46 -1.28 7.60
CA GLY A 62 9.06 -2.33 8.40
C GLY A 62 8.40 -2.39 9.77
N ALA A 63 8.48 -3.54 10.44
CA ALA A 63 7.93 -3.68 11.78
C ALA A 63 8.66 -2.76 12.77
N GLY A 64 7.90 -2.09 13.65
CA GLY A 64 8.43 -1.30 14.75
C GLY A 64 7.62 -0.05 15.07
N HIS A 65 8.09 0.72 16.05
CA HIS A 65 7.40 1.89 16.59
C HIS A 65 8.04 3.23 16.17
N TRP A 66 9.09 3.21 15.35
CA TRP A 66 9.73 4.44 14.88
C TRP A 66 9.04 5.03 13.65
N ALA A 67 9.41 6.25 13.27
CA ALA A 67 8.89 6.90 12.08
C ALA A 67 9.21 6.07 10.83
N GLY A 68 8.20 5.81 10.00
CA GLY A 68 8.32 4.97 8.82
C GLY A 68 8.29 3.46 9.09
N GLN A 69 8.17 3.04 10.35
CA GLN A 69 7.87 1.65 10.74
C GLN A 69 6.41 1.51 11.16
N PHE A 70 5.91 0.29 11.31
CA PHE A 70 4.53 0.04 11.73
C PHE A 70 4.38 -1.07 12.76
N TYR A 71 3.35 -0.92 13.59
CA TYR A 71 2.79 -1.93 14.46
C TYR A 71 1.30 -2.05 14.13
N GLY A 72 0.94 -3.02 13.28
CA GLY A 72 -0.44 -3.22 12.85
C GLY A 72 -0.90 -2.22 11.78
N ALA A 73 -0.08 -1.92 10.77
CA ALA A 73 -0.55 -1.16 9.61
C ALA A 73 -1.78 -1.85 8.99
N HIS A 74 -2.89 -1.13 8.89
CA HIS A 74 -4.17 -1.74 8.53
C HIS A 74 -4.91 -0.99 7.43
N ASN A 75 -4.99 0.34 7.49
CA ASN A 75 -5.68 1.10 6.45
C ASN A 75 -4.80 2.14 5.77
N LEU A 76 -5.17 2.45 4.53
CA LEU A 76 -4.52 3.41 3.66
C LEU A 76 -5.53 4.41 3.10
N ALA A 77 -5.17 5.69 3.16
CA ALA A 77 -5.84 6.74 2.41
C ALA A 77 -4.84 7.55 1.58
N VAL A 78 -5.26 8.04 0.43
CA VAL A 78 -4.46 8.89 -0.45
C VAL A 78 -5.14 10.24 -0.57
N ASP A 79 -4.43 11.33 -0.25
CA ASP A 79 -4.98 12.68 -0.41
C ASP A 79 -4.87 13.18 -1.87
N SER A 80 -5.46 14.35 -2.16
CA SER A 80 -5.44 14.95 -3.50
C SER A 80 -4.05 15.39 -3.98
N LYS A 81 -3.04 15.38 -3.11
CA LYS A 81 -1.64 15.64 -3.44
C LYS A 81 -0.84 14.34 -3.60
N GLY A 82 -1.48 13.20 -3.42
CA GLY A 82 -0.88 11.88 -3.51
C GLY A 82 -0.12 11.44 -2.26
N ASN A 83 -0.24 12.18 -1.15
CA ASN A 83 0.35 11.74 0.12
C ASN A 83 -0.43 10.55 0.67
N LEU A 84 0.29 9.63 1.29
CA LEU A 84 -0.29 8.43 1.89
C LEU A 84 -0.50 8.66 3.39
N PHE A 85 -1.66 8.28 3.89
CA PHE A 85 -1.97 8.23 5.32
C PHE A 85 -2.22 6.79 5.67
N ILE A 86 -1.39 6.25 6.57
CA ILE A 86 -1.47 4.87 7.01
C ILE A 86 -1.84 4.86 8.49
N THR A 87 -2.92 4.15 8.82
CA THR A 87 -3.39 3.99 10.20
C THR A 87 -2.95 2.65 10.74
N GLU A 88 -2.57 2.65 12.01
CA GLU A 88 -2.16 1.46 12.73
C GLU A 88 -3.22 1.05 13.75
N THR A 89 -3.53 -0.24 13.79
CA THR A 89 -4.41 -0.87 14.78
C THR A 89 -3.59 -1.38 15.98
N TYR A 90 -4.23 -2.16 16.86
CA TYR A 90 -3.61 -2.74 18.06
C TYR A 90 -2.93 -1.67 18.93
N GLU A 91 -1.63 -1.83 19.21
CA GLU A 91 -0.81 -0.93 20.02
C GLU A 91 0.01 0.07 19.18
N GLY A 92 -0.18 0.10 17.86
CA GLY A 92 0.41 1.15 17.02
C GLY A 92 -0.31 2.50 17.25
N LYS A 93 -1.65 2.47 17.32
CA LYS A 93 -2.55 3.57 17.76
C LYS A 93 -2.19 4.95 17.20
N ARG A 94 -1.71 5.00 15.96
CA ARG A 94 -1.22 6.22 15.33
C ARG A 94 -1.55 6.26 13.86
N VAL A 95 -1.38 7.46 13.30
CA VAL A 95 -1.45 7.72 11.87
C VAL A 95 -0.13 8.30 11.43
N GLN A 96 0.41 7.80 10.33
CA GLN A 96 1.62 8.33 9.72
C GLN A 96 1.32 8.84 8.31
N ARG A 97 1.83 10.04 8.00
CA ARG A 97 1.74 10.65 6.67
C ARG A 97 3.06 10.50 5.93
N PHE A 98 3.01 9.91 4.74
CA PHE A 98 4.15 9.76 3.84
C PHE A 98 3.97 10.69 2.65
N VAL A 99 4.97 11.54 2.43
CA VAL A 99 4.95 12.50 1.33
C VAL A 99 5.25 11.76 0.03
N ARG A 100 4.46 12.02 -1.00
CA ARG A 100 4.75 11.50 -2.34
C ARG A 100 6.08 12.08 -2.82
N VAL A 101 7.03 11.21 -3.13
CA VAL A 101 8.31 11.60 -3.75
C VAL A 101 8.23 11.31 -5.24
N GLY A 102 8.41 12.34 -6.07
CA GLY A 102 8.34 12.26 -7.53
C GLY A 102 7.65 13.48 -8.14
N PRO A 103 7.79 13.72 -9.45
CA PRO A 103 7.16 14.86 -10.11
C PRO A 103 5.64 14.82 -9.90
N ALA A 104 5.03 15.98 -9.65
CA ALA A 104 3.57 16.11 -9.67
C ALA A 104 3.05 15.52 -10.98
N VAL A 105 2.08 14.61 -10.91
CA VAL A 105 1.39 14.20 -12.13
C VAL A 105 0.42 15.35 -12.43
N PRO A 106 0.54 16.02 -13.59
CA PRO A 106 -0.38 17.08 -13.96
C PRO A 106 -1.84 16.59 -14.05
#